data_AF-A0A1V4KM63-F1
#
_entry.id   AF-A0A1V4KM63-F1
#
_cell.length_a   1.000
_cell.length_b   1.000
_cell.length_c   1.000
_cell.angle_alpha   90.00
_cell.angle_beta   90.00
_cell.angle_gamma   90.00
#
_symmetry.space_group_name_H-M   'P 1'
#
loop_
_entity.id
_entity.type
_entity.pdbx_description
1 polymer ?
#
loop_
_entity_poly.entity_id
_entity_poly.type
_entity_poly.pdbx_seq_one_letter_code
_entity_poly.pdbx_strand_id
1 'polypeptide(L)'
;MEKTYSLTAHYDEFQEVKYVSKYQSGTLPNGFTLQLGTGTKKRRGGLPRWSRREVCLLSGLVFAAGLCVILTCMLVLKYLAAEGDSYCLEGCQEKKAFLRASRFLSANMDATIDPCQDFYSFACGGWLRRHGIPEDKLVYGTIGAIAEQNEAKLQALLSRPVRRRAPASAERKVKEFFRSCLDRAEIDRLGPRPMLEVIGECGGWDAPPGRGDLNELLYKTQGVYSAAVLFSLTVSLDERNTSRYVIRVRAPCP
;
A
#
# COMPACT_ATOMS: atom_id res chain seq x y z
N MET A 1 -8.62 17.52 -19.95
CA MET A 1 -7.57 16.49 -19.91
C MET A 1 -7.70 15.76 -18.58
N GLU A 2 -8.50 14.71 -18.57
CA GLU A 2 -8.66 13.82 -17.42
C GLU A 2 -7.40 12.96 -17.31
N LYS A 3 -6.76 12.99 -16.14
CA LYS A 3 -5.69 12.05 -15.82
C LYS A 3 -6.34 10.72 -15.48
N THR A 4 -6.26 9.78 -16.41
CA THR A 4 -6.68 8.40 -16.21
C THR A 4 -5.95 7.82 -14.99
N TYR A 5 -6.70 7.53 -13.94
CA TYR A 5 -6.19 6.94 -12.71
C TYR A 5 -5.85 5.48 -13.00
N SER A 6 -4.56 5.18 -13.23
CA SER A 6 -4.07 3.83 -13.46
C SER A 6 -4.03 3.06 -12.14
N LEU A 7 -4.93 2.07 -11.99
CA LEU A 7 -5.01 1.19 -10.80
C LEU A 7 -3.81 0.24 -10.67
N THR A 8 -2.93 0.18 -11.66
CA THR A 8 -1.78 -0.73 -11.68
C THR A 8 -0.56 -0.19 -10.94
N ALA A 9 -0.45 1.14 -10.74
CA ALA A 9 0.77 1.77 -10.23
C ALA A 9 1.04 1.55 -8.72
N HIS A 10 0.06 1.06 -7.95
CA HIS A 10 0.22 0.90 -6.50
C HIS A 10 0.43 -0.56 -6.04
N TYR A 11 0.47 -1.54 -6.94
CA TYR A 11 0.67 -2.96 -6.59
C TYR A 11 2.09 -3.28 -6.08
N ASP A 12 3.07 -2.41 -6.32
CA ASP A 12 4.48 -2.67 -6.01
C ASP A 12 4.84 -2.67 -4.51
N GLU A 13 3.92 -2.30 -3.63
CA GLU A 13 4.12 -2.26 -2.17
C GLU A 13 3.33 -3.36 -1.41
N PHE A 14 2.62 -4.25 -2.12
CA PHE A 14 1.65 -5.19 -1.54
C PHE A 14 2.17 -6.61 -1.22
N GLN A 15 3.49 -6.86 -1.25
CA GLN A 15 4.01 -8.23 -1.11
C GLN A 15 5.21 -8.37 -0.16
N GLU A 16 5.63 -7.34 0.57
CA GLU A 16 6.63 -7.53 1.63
C GLU A 16 5.99 -8.17 2.87
N VAL A 17 5.85 -9.48 2.84
CA VAL A 17 5.71 -10.27 4.05
C VAL A 17 7.05 -10.25 4.78
N LYS A 18 7.24 -9.29 5.69
CA LYS A 18 8.40 -9.29 6.60
C LYS A 18 8.21 -10.37 7.66
N TYR A 19 8.69 -11.57 7.38
CA TYR A 19 8.99 -12.56 8.41
C TYR A 19 10.33 -12.22 9.05
N VAL A 20 10.31 -11.89 10.34
CA VAL A 20 11.50 -11.67 11.16
C VAL A 20 12.02 -13.04 11.60
N SER A 21 13.12 -13.49 10.99
CA SER A 21 13.96 -14.56 11.54
C SER A 21 15.22 -13.94 12.14
N LYS A 22 15.34 -14.06 13.46
CA LYS A 22 16.55 -13.72 14.24
C LYS A 22 17.71 -14.61 13.79
N TYR A 23 18.84 -14.05 13.38
CA TYR A 23 20.16 -14.63 13.63
C TYR A 23 21.22 -13.52 13.74
N GLN A 24 22.07 -13.67 14.74
CA GLN A 24 23.05 -12.73 15.28
C GLN A 24 24.45 -13.22 14.94
N SER A 25 25.36 -12.34 14.51
CA SER A 25 26.83 -12.41 14.66
C SER A 25 27.41 -11.11 14.07
N GLY A 26 28.34 -10.34 14.63
CA GLY A 26 29.40 -10.63 15.59
C GLY A 26 30.74 -10.10 15.02
N THR A 27 31.10 -8.85 15.36
CA THR A 27 32.46 -8.27 15.63
C THR A 27 33.71 -8.71 14.83
N LEU A 28 34.42 -7.79 14.11
CA LEU A 28 35.65 -7.01 14.45
C LEU A 28 36.91 -7.49 13.64
N PRO A 29 38.11 -6.85 13.65
CA PRO A 29 38.52 -5.53 13.12
C PRO A 29 39.82 -5.63 12.25
N ASN A 30 40.51 -4.48 12.01
CA ASN A 30 41.95 -4.25 11.68
C ASN A 30 42.08 -3.26 10.49
N GLY A 31 42.76 -2.11 10.52
CA GLY A 31 43.85 -1.64 11.37
C GLY A 31 45.21 -1.83 10.67
N PHE A 32 45.60 -0.93 9.76
CA PHE A 32 47.00 -0.82 9.30
C PHE A 32 47.38 0.62 8.89
N THR A 33 48.32 1.17 9.64
CA THR A 33 49.18 2.33 9.34
C THR A 33 50.37 1.87 8.51
N LEU A 34 50.77 2.64 7.49
CA LEU A 34 52.00 2.41 6.75
C LEU A 34 52.99 3.55 6.97
N GLN A 35 54.06 3.17 7.67
CA GLN A 35 55.25 3.93 8.01
C GLN A 35 56.16 4.14 6.79
N LEU A 36 56.94 5.20 6.91
CA LEU A 36 57.88 5.79 5.96
C LEU A 36 59.08 4.85 5.68
N GLY A 37 59.35 4.57 4.41
CA GLY A 37 60.58 3.89 3.96
C GLY A 37 61.60 4.89 3.41
N THR A 38 62.78 4.92 4.02
CA THR A 38 63.96 5.70 3.61
C THR A 38 64.64 5.11 2.38
N GLY A 39 65.04 5.95 1.41
CA GLY A 39 65.77 5.52 0.21
C GLY A 39 66.64 6.62 -0.42
N THR A 40 67.90 6.65 0.02
CA THR A 40 69.15 7.01 -0.70
C THR A 40 69.17 8.13 -1.76
N LYS A 41 70.06 9.11 -1.49
CA LYS A 41 70.53 10.18 -2.38
C LYS A 41 71.03 9.67 -3.74
N LYS A 42 70.58 10.29 -4.85
CA LYS A 42 71.29 10.32 -6.13
C LYS A 42 71.32 11.74 -6.72
N ARG A 43 72.45 12.04 -7.35
CA ARG A 43 73.00 13.35 -7.73
C ARG A 43 72.06 14.24 -8.54
N ARG A 44 72.01 15.53 -8.17
CA ARG A 44 71.38 16.62 -8.94
C ARG A 44 72.21 16.95 -10.19
N GLY A 45 71.64 16.71 -11.37
CA GLY A 45 72.01 17.43 -12.60
C GLY A 45 71.19 18.73 -12.66
N GLY A 46 71.85 19.84 -12.97
CA GLY A 46 71.27 21.19 -12.91
C GLY A 46 70.13 21.39 -13.92
N LEU A 47 69.00 21.91 -13.44
CA LEU A 47 68.00 22.57 -14.27
C LEU A 47 68.21 24.09 -14.22
N PRO A 48 67.86 24.82 -15.29
CA PRO A 48 68.08 26.25 -15.39
C PRO A 48 67.34 27.01 -14.27
N ARG A 49 67.89 28.16 -13.90
CA ARG A 49 67.40 29.02 -12.82
C ARG A 49 66.26 29.90 -13.36
N TRP A 50 65.03 29.41 -13.28
CA TRP A 50 63.82 30.14 -13.69
C TRP A 50 63.46 31.24 -12.68
N SER A 51 62.90 32.35 -13.17
CA SER A 51 62.44 33.46 -12.32
C SER A 51 61.24 33.02 -11.48
N ARG A 52 61.16 33.47 -10.21
CA ARG A 52 60.04 33.16 -9.28
C ARG A 52 58.66 33.41 -9.90
N ARG A 53 58.55 34.37 -10.82
CA ARG A 53 57.32 34.73 -11.53
C ARG A 53 56.90 33.65 -12.54
N GLU A 54 57.84 33.06 -13.25
CA GLU A 54 57.57 32.04 -14.27
C GLU A 54 57.22 30.68 -13.63
N VAL A 55 57.85 30.34 -12.50
CA VAL A 55 57.50 29.15 -11.72
C VAL A 55 56.08 29.26 -11.16
N CYS A 56 55.69 30.43 -10.64
CA CYS A 56 54.31 30.65 -10.19
C CYS A 56 53.31 30.56 -11.34
N LEU A 57 53.59 31.17 -12.50
CA LEU A 57 52.69 31.12 -13.66
C LEU A 57 52.52 29.71 -14.22
N LEU A 58 53.62 28.96 -14.37
CA LEU A 58 53.57 27.56 -14.82
C LEU A 58 52.85 26.67 -13.81
N SER A 59 53.08 26.87 -12.50
CA SER A 59 52.36 26.12 -11.46
C SER A 59 50.85 26.41 -11.47
N GLY A 60 50.46 27.67 -11.69
CA GLY A 60 49.06 28.08 -11.81
C GLY A 60 48.38 27.50 -13.04
N LEU A 61 49.07 27.48 -14.20
CA LEU A 61 48.59 26.85 -15.43
C LEU A 61 48.40 25.34 -15.27
N VAL A 62 49.35 24.65 -14.63
CA VAL A 62 49.24 23.20 -14.37
C VAL A 62 48.09 22.91 -13.42
N PHE A 63 47.88 23.73 -12.40
CA PHE A 63 46.76 23.56 -11.46
C PHE A 63 45.41 23.82 -12.12
N ALA A 64 45.31 24.87 -12.94
CA ALA A 64 44.11 25.19 -13.71
C ALA A 64 43.77 24.08 -14.73
N ALA A 65 44.77 23.57 -15.45
CA ALA A 65 44.60 22.44 -16.36
C ALA A 65 44.15 21.17 -15.61
N GLY A 66 44.73 20.89 -14.44
CA GLY A 66 44.33 19.78 -13.59
C GLY A 66 42.88 19.89 -13.11
N LEU A 67 42.46 21.08 -12.68
CA LEU A 67 41.06 21.35 -12.30
C LEU A 67 40.09 21.18 -13.46
N CYS A 68 40.45 21.66 -14.66
CA CYS A 68 39.64 21.46 -15.86
C CYS A 68 39.49 19.97 -16.19
N VAL A 69 40.55 19.17 -16.11
CA VAL A 69 40.49 17.72 -16.36
C VAL A 69 39.62 17.02 -15.31
N ILE A 70 39.72 17.40 -14.03
CA ILE A 70 38.88 16.82 -12.98
C ILE A 70 37.41 17.18 -13.20
N LEU A 71 37.10 18.43 -13.55
CA LEU A 71 35.74 18.87 -13.83
C LEU A 71 35.16 18.20 -15.07
N THR A 72 35.93 18.02 -16.14
CA THR A 72 35.48 17.29 -17.32
C THR A 72 35.29 15.81 -17.02
N CYS A 73 36.18 15.16 -16.27
CA CYS A 73 35.99 13.78 -15.82
C CYS A 73 34.75 13.62 -14.95
N MET A 74 34.50 14.55 -14.02
CA MET A 74 33.30 14.53 -13.16
C MET A 74 32.02 14.76 -13.97
N LEU A 75 32.05 15.66 -14.96
CA LEU A 75 30.94 15.89 -15.89
C LEU A 75 30.69 14.67 -16.79
N VAL A 76 31.74 14.04 -17.32
CA VAL A 76 31.63 12.82 -18.13
C VAL A 76 31.11 11.64 -17.28
N LEU A 77 31.60 11.47 -16.05
CA LEU A 77 31.08 10.47 -15.12
C LEU A 77 29.61 10.71 -14.78
N LYS A 78 29.21 11.97 -14.57
CA LYS A 78 27.81 12.36 -14.37
C LYS A 78 26.96 12.08 -15.62
N TYR A 79 27.49 12.33 -16.81
CA TYR A 79 26.79 12.10 -18.08
C TYR A 79 26.60 10.61 -18.37
N LEU A 80 27.66 9.80 -18.17
CA LEU A 80 27.61 8.35 -18.31
C LEU A 80 26.72 7.69 -17.26
N ALA A 81 26.67 8.22 -16.03
CA ALA A 81 25.74 7.75 -15.00
C ALA A 81 24.28 8.14 -15.30
N ALA A 82 24.05 9.33 -15.87
CA ALA A 82 22.70 9.81 -16.23
C ALA A 82 22.11 9.07 -17.44
N GLU A 83 22.94 8.73 -18.43
CA GLU A 83 22.59 7.75 -19.45
C GLU A 83 22.29 6.41 -18.76
N GLY A 84 23.20 5.93 -17.89
CA GLY A 84 23.12 4.71 -17.08
C GLY A 84 21.75 4.39 -16.47
N ASP A 85 21.20 5.40 -15.80
CA ASP A 85 19.99 5.27 -15.00
C ASP A 85 18.73 5.27 -15.87
N SER A 86 18.71 5.98 -17.00
CA SER A 86 17.49 6.19 -17.79
C SER A 86 17.06 4.97 -18.60
N TYR A 87 18.00 4.17 -19.13
CA TYR A 87 17.68 2.90 -19.81
C TYR A 87 17.46 1.72 -18.86
N CYS A 88 17.97 1.78 -17.62
CA CYS A 88 17.70 0.73 -16.64
C CYS A 88 16.34 0.92 -15.94
N LEU A 89 15.80 2.13 -15.85
CA LEU A 89 14.58 2.42 -15.07
C LEU A 89 13.31 1.81 -15.67
N GLU A 90 13.15 1.83 -17.00
CA GLU A 90 11.94 1.35 -17.68
C GLU A 90 11.88 -0.20 -17.69
N GLY A 91 13.01 -0.88 -17.93
CA GLY A 91 13.11 -2.35 -17.90
C GLY A 91 13.28 -2.96 -16.50
N CYS A 92 13.79 -2.22 -15.51
CA CYS A 92 13.97 -2.74 -14.15
C CYS A 92 12.64 -2.89 -13.40
N GLN A 93 11.66 -2.01 -13.63
CA GLN A 93 10.37 -2.13 -12.95
C GLN A 93 9.60 -3.35 -13.46
N GLU A 94 9.58 -3.57 -14.78
CA GLU A 94 8.99 -4.76 -15.39
C GLU A 94 9.69 -6.05 -14.93
N LYS A 95 11.03 -6.06 -14.89
CA LYS A 95 11.79 -7.22 -14.39
C LYS A 95 11.51 -7.53 -12.92
N LYS A 96 11.40 -6.50 -12.07
CA LYS A 96 11.05 -6.67 -10.64
C LYS A 96 9.63 -7.20 -10.48
N ALA A 97 8.66 -6.65 -11.22
CA ALA A 97 7.27 -7.11 -11.21
C ALA A 97 7.17 -8.58 -11.68
N PHE A 98 7.85 -8.93 -12.76
CA PHE A 98 7.91 -10.29 -13.27
C PHE A 98 8.51 -11.27 -12.25
N LEU A 99 9.65 -10.92 -11.63
CA LEU A 99 10.27 -11.76 -10.60
C LEU A 99 9.37 -11.95 -9.38
N ARG A 100 8.63 -10.92 -8.96
CA ARG A 100 7.64 -11.04 -7.88
C ARG A 100 6.49 -11.96 -8.25
N ALA A 101 5.91 -11.77 -9.43
CA ALA A 101 4.83 -12.61 -9.93
C ALA A 101 5.27 -14.08 -10.05
N SER A 102 6.46 -14.32 -10.62
CA SER A 102 7.05 -15.66 -10.73
C SER A 102 7.26 -16.33 -9.37
N ARG A 103 7.79 -15.60 -8.38
CA ARG A 103 7.94 -16.11 -7.01
C ARG A 103 6.60 -16.41 -6.35
N PHE A 104 5.62 -15.52 -6.51
CA PHE A 104 4.28 -15.71 -5.98
C PHE A 104 3.63 -16.98 -6.56
N LEU A 105 3.69 -17.16 -7.89
CA LEU A 105 3.17 -18.35 -8.56
C LEU A 105 3.89 -19.61 -8.07
N SER A 106 5.23 -19.60 -8.11
CA SER A 106 6.05 -20.75 -7.70
C SER A 106 5.81 -21.17 -6.26
N ALA A 107 5.54 -20.22 -5.37
CA ALA A 107 5.23 -20.52 -3.97
C ALA A 107 3.86 -21.18 -3.81
N ASN A 108 2.87 -20.85 -4.64
CA ASN A 108 1.49 -21.33 -4.48
C ASN A 108 1.23 -22.64 -5.23
N MET A 109 2.02 -22.94 -6.27
CA MET A 109 1.92 -24.18 -7.02
C MET A 109 2.45 -25.39 -6.24
N ASP A 110 1.92 -26.55 -6.57
CA ASP A 110 2.40 -27.88 -6.20
C ASP A 110 2.78 -28.67 -7.45
N ALA A 111 4.07 -28.69 -7.76
CA ALA A 111 4.60 -29.37 -8.94
C ALA A 111 4.56 -30.91 -8.85
N THR A 112 4.12 -31.49 -7.73
CA THR A 112 3.97 -32.94 -7.58
C THR A 112 2.66 -33.47 -8.17
N ILE A 113 1.71 -32.59 -8.45
CA ILE A 113 0.39 -32.92 -8.99
C ILE A 113 0.42 -32.76 -10.52
N ASP A 114 -0.14 -33.72 -11.25
CA ASP A 114 -0.33 -33.59 -12.70
C ASP A 114 -1.39 -32.52 -13.00
N PRO A 115 -1.03 -31.39 -13.66
CA PRO A 115 -1.97 -30.32 -13.99
C PRO A 115 -3.09 -30.77 -14.92
N CYS A 116 -2.91 -31.85 -15.69
CA CYS A 116 -3.94 -32.41 -16.57
C CYS A 116 -5.01 -33.20 -15.80
N GLN A 117 -4.72 -33.62 -14.56
CA GLN A 117 -5.64 -34.37 -13.71
C GLN A 117 -6.35 -33.48 -12.69
N ASP A 118 -5.62 -32.62 -11.99
CA ASP A 118 -6.17 -31.68 -11.02
C ASP A 118 -5.39 -30.36 -11.05
N PHE A 119 -5.84 -29.46 -11.93
CA PHE A 119 -5.23 -28.15 -12.08
C PHE A 119 -5.37 -27.28 -10.82
N TYR A 120 -6.39 -27.48 -10.00
CA TYR A 120 -6.59 -26.70 -8.78
C TYR A 120 -5.55 -27.05 -7.73
N SER A 121 -5.37 -28.34 -7.45
CA SER A 121 -4.33 -28.80 -6.52
C SER A 121 -2.92 -28.48 -7.04
N PHE A 122 -2.67 -28.57 -8.35
CA PHE A 122 -1.41 -28.12 -8.95
C PHE A 122 -1.20 -26.61 -8.77
N ALA A 123 -2.20 -25.76 -9.04
CA ALA A 123 -2.02 -24.31 -9.03
C ALA A 123 -2.03 -23.70 -7.62
N CYS A 124 -2.80 -24.31 -6.70
CA CYS A 124 -3.10 -23.75 -5.37
C CYS A 124 -2.64 -24.61 -4.19
N GLY A 125 -2.20 -25.85 -4.41
CA GLY A 125 -1.89 -26.80 -3.35
C GLY A 125 -0.81 -26.31 -2.38
N GLY A 126 0.18 -25.57 -2.88
CA GLY A 126 1.19 -24.90 -2.04
C GLY A 126 0.58 -23.83 -1.13
N TRP A 127 -0.41 -23.07 -1.60
CA TRP A 127 -1.11 -22.08 -0.79
C TRP A 127 -1.96 -22.75 0.30
N LEU A 128 -2.75 -23.77 -0.06
CA LEU A 128 -3.63 -24.50 0.85
C LEU A 128 -2.87 -25.14 2.02
N ARG A 129 -1.67 -25.66 1.78
CA ARG A 129 -0.83 -26.22 2.86
C ARG A 129 -0.34 -25.19 3.87
N ARG A 130 -0.21 -23.92 3.47
CA ARG A 130 0.30 -22.84 4.33
C ARG A 130 -0.80 -22.01 4.96
N HIS A 131 -2.02 -22.06 4.43
CA HIS A 131 -3.12 -21.21 4.85
C HIS A 131 -4.34 -22.07 5.20
N GLY A 132 -4.44 -22.43 6.49
CA GLY A 132 -5.68 -22.93 7.06
C GLY A 132 -6.74 -21.84 7.12
N ILE A 133 -8.00 -22.23 7.27
CA ILE A 133 -9.10 -21.29 7.49
C ILE A 133 -8.98 -20.78 8.95
N PRO A 134 -8.85 -19.47 9.19
CA PRO A 134 -8.85 -18.91 10.53
C PRO A 134 -10.16 -19.19 11.29
N GLU A 135 -10.12 -19.24 12.63
CA GLU A 135 -11.29 -19.58 13.45
C GLU A 135 -12.47 -18.60 13.30
N ASP A 136 -12.18 -17.35 12.95
CA ASP A 136 -13.16 -16.29 12.72
C ASP A 136 -13.78 -16.34 11.32
N LYS A 137 -13.45 -17.34 10.49
CA LYS A 137 -13.82 -17.38 9.07
C LYS A 137 -14.41 -18.72 8.68
N LEU A 138 -15.41 -18.65 7.79
CA LEU A 138 -16.00 -19.84 7.16
C LEU A 138 -15.28 -20.22 5.86
N VAL A 139 -14.71 -19.23 5.17
CA VAL A 139 -14.01 -19.41 3.89
C VAL A 139 -12.77 -18.54 3.89
N TYR A 140 -11.64 -19.09 3.44
CA TYR A 140 -10.40 -18.35 3.31
C TYR A 140 -9.68 -18.67 2.02
N GLY A 141 -9.19 -17.62 1.36
CA GLY A 141 -8.59 -17.66 0.04
C GLY A 141 -7.80 -16.38 -0.22
N THR A 142 -7.20 -16.27 -1.40
CA THR A 142 -6.39 -15.10 -1.78
C THR A 142 -7.13 -13.77 -1.64
N ILE A 143 -8.42 -13.71 -2.00
CA ILE A 143 -9.24 -12.48 -1.86
C ILE A 143 -9.40 -12.10 -0.38
N GLY A 144 -9.62 -13.09 0.50
CA GLY A 144 -9.71 -12.86 1.95
C GLY A 144 -8.38 -12.35 2.53
N ALA A 145 -7.26 -12.95 2.13
CA ALA A 145 -5.93 -12.50 2.54
C ALA A 145 -5.63 -11.07 2.06
N ILE A 146 -6.02 -10.71 0.83
CA ILE A 146 -5.89 -9.33 0.33
C ILE A 146 -6.79 -8.37 1.11
N ALA A 147 -8.02 -8.79 1.43
CA ALA A 147 -8.95 -7.98 2.21
C ALA A 147 -8.39 -7.66 3.61
N GLU A 148 -7.80 -8.63 4.31
CA GLU A 148 -7.13 -8.39 5.60
C GLU A 148 -5.99 -7.38 5.50
N GLN A 149 -5.14 -7.49 4.46
CA GLN A 149 -4.05 -6.54 4.25
C GLN A 149 -4.59 -5.12 3.99
N ASN A 150 -5.67 -5.02 3.23
CA ASN A 150 -6.34 -3.75 2.97
C ASN A 150 -6.97 -3.19 4.25
N GLU A 151 -7.60 -4.03 5.07
CA GLU A 151 -8.18 -3.64 6.34
C GLU A 151 -7.12 -3.10 7.29
N ALA A 152 -5.97 -3.78 7.43
CA ALA A 152 -4.85 -3.29 8.24
C ALA A 152 -4.33 -1.91 7.77
N LYS A 153 -4.26 -1.70 6.45
CA LYS A 153 -3.89 -0.41 5.86
C LYS A 153 -4.94 0.67 6.14
N LEU A 154 -6.22 0.35 5.96
CA LEU A 154 -7.34 1.26 6.24
C LEU A 154 -7.36 1.64 7.73
N GLN A 155 -7.20 0.68 8.63
CA GLN A 155 -7.09 0.91 10.07
C GLN A 155 -5.95 1.87 10.39
N ALA A 156 -4.77 1.66 9.80
CA ALA A 156 -3.62 2.55 9.96
C ALA A 156 -3.89 3.97 9.43
N LEU A 157 -4.63 4.11 8.31
CA LEU A 157 -5.00 5.40 7.74
C LEU A 157 -6.04 6.15 8.59
N LEU A 158 -7.05 5.44 9.09
CA LEU A 158 -8.12 6.00 9.91
C LEU A 158 -7.64 6.40 11.31
N SER A 159 -6.65 5.68 11.85
CA SER A 159 -6.04 5.98 13.15
C SER A 159 -5.18 7.25 13.13
N ARG A 160 -4.72 7.71 11.96
CA ARG A 160 -3.91 8.93 11.85
C ARG A 160 -4.73 10.19 12.15
N PRO A 161 -4.10 11.26 12.69
CA PRO A 161 -4.77 12.55 12.90
C PRO A 161 -5.44 13.08 11.63
N VAL A 162 -6.53 13.84 11.80
CA VAL A 162 -7.22 14.52 10.68
C VAL A 162 -6.29 15.58 10.11
N ARG A 163 -5.96 15.49 8.83
CA ARG A 163 -5.12 16.47 8.14
C ARG A 163 -5.94 17.67 7.67
N ARG A 164 -7.12 17.43 7.09
CA ARG A 164 -8.03 18.48 6.62
C ARG A 164 -8.95 18.94 7.74
N ARG A 165 -8.58 20.06 8.39
CA ARG A 165 -9.28 20.59 9.57
C ARG A 165 -10.65 21.21 9.29
N ALA A 166 -11.06 21.38 8.02
CA ALA A 166 -12.37 21.91 7.67
C ALA A 166 -13.49 21.14 8.42
N PRO A 167 -14.45 21.83 9.06
CA PRO A 167 -15.47 21.20 9.91
C PRO A 167 -16.30 20.12 9.20
N ALA A 168 -16.56 20.28 7.90
CA ALA A 168 -17.36 19.35 7.11
C ALA A 168 -16.53 18.38 6.24
N SER A 169 -15.24 18.20 6.51
CA SER A 169 -14.39 17.37 5.64
C SER A 169 -14.79 15.88 5.71
N ALA A 170 -14.80 15.21 4.55
CA ALA A 170 -15.07 13.77 4.48
C ALA A 170 -14.06 12.96 5.32
N GLU A 171 -12.79 13.41 5.36
CA GLU A 171 -11.75 12.80 6.20
C GLU A 171 -12.10 12.86 7.69
N ARG A 172 -12.64 13.99 8.17
CA ARG A 172 -13.06 14.13 9.55
C ARG A 172 -14.20 13.18 9.87
N LYS A 173 -15.27 13.20 9.08
CA LYS A 173 -16.47 12.38 9.30
C LYS A 173 -16.14 10.90 9.37
N VAL A 174 -15.37 10.37 8.42
CA VAL A 174 -15.02 8.93 8.39
C VAL A 174 -14.14 8.53 9.58
N LYS A 175 -13.22 9.41 10.03
CA LYS A 175 -12.36 9.13 11.18
C LYS A 175 -13.08 9.24 12.52
N GLU A 176 -14.01 10.18 12.66
CA GLU A 176 -14.86 10.29 13.85
C GLU A 176 -15.84 9.11 13.94
N PHE A 177 -16.46 8.72 12.82
CA PHE A 177 -17.29 7.51 12.73
C PHE A 177 -16.50 6.24 13.06
N PHE A 178 -15.26 6.12 12.57
CA PHE A 178 -14.39 5.01 12.94
C PHE A 178 -14.09 4.97 14.44
N ARG A 179 -13.82 6.13 15.06
CA ARG A 179 -13.58 6.22 16.51
C ARG A 179 -14.81 5.87 17.34
N SER A 180 -16.01 6.30 16.93
CA SER A 180 -17.24 5.96 17.64
C SER A 180 -17.53 4.45 17.65
N CYS A 181 -17.12 3.74 16.60
CA CYS A 181 -17.23 2.27 16.55
C CYS A 181 -16.25 1.56 17.52
N LEU A 182 -15.10 2.18 17.80
CA LEU A 182 -14.08 1.60 18.70
C LEU A 182 -14.27 1.94 20.18
N ASP A 183 -15.08 2.96 20.50
CA ASP A 183 -15.32 3.42 21.86
C ASP A 183 -16.28 2.49 22.60
N ARG A 184 -15.75 1.36 23.08
CA ARG A 184 -16.51 0.37 23.85
C ARG A 184 -17.08 0.95 25.14
N ALA A 185 -16.38 1.89 25.78
CA ALA A 185 -16.84 2.49 27.03
C ALA A 185 -18.14 3.27 26.83
N GLU A 186 -18.23 4.05 25.74
CA GLU A 186 -19.46 4.78 25.40
C GLU A 186 -20.58 3.82 24.96
N ILE A 187 -20.25 2.78 24.17
CA ILE A 187 -21.22 1.75 23.77
C ILE A 187 -21.82 1.06 25.00
N ASP A 188 -20.99 0.63 25.95
CA ASP A 188 -21.42 -0.04 27.17
C ASP A 188 -22.21 0.90 28.09
N ARG A 189 -21.83 2.18 28.15
CA ARG A 189 -22.56 3.21 28.91
C ARG A 189 -23.96 3.45 28.33
N LEU A 190 -24.10 3.50 27.01
CA LEU A 190 -25.39 3.69 26.35
C LEU A 190 -26.27 2.43 26.48
N GLY A 191 -25.66 1.25 26.42
CA GLY A 191 -26.35 -0.03 26.49
C GLY A 191 -27.41 -0.16 25.38
N PRO A 192 -28.56 -0.79 25.65
CA PRO A 192 -29.59 -1.03 24.63
C PRO A 192 -30.44 0.21 24.31
N ARG A 193 -30.27 1.33 25.02
CA ARG A 193 -31.17 2.50 24.95
C ARG A 193 -31.37 3.04 23.53
N PRO A 194 -30.31 3.26 22.72
CA PRO A 194 -30.50 3.77 21.36
C PRO A 194 -31.36 2.83 20.49
N MET A 195 -31.24 1.52 20.68
CA MET A 195 -32.05 0.55 19.94
C MET A 195 -33.49 0.50 20.45
N LEU A 196 -33.71 0.66 21.77
CA LEU A 196 -35.05 0.71 22.36
C LEU A 196 -35.83 1.96 21.90
N GLU A 197 -35.16 3.10 21.72
CA GLU A 197 -35.77 4.30 21.14
C GLU A 197 -36.24 4.03 19.71
N VAL A 198 -35.40 3.43 18.85
CA VAL A 198 -35.77 3.05 17.48
C VAL A 198 -36.96 2.08 17.47
N ILE A 199 -36.95 1.05 18.32
CA ILE A 199 -38.06 0.10 18.43
C ILE A 199 -39.35 0.81 18.87
N GLY A 200 -39.25 1.73 19.84
CA GLY A 200 -40.37 2.53 20.31
C GLY A 200 -40.96 3.42 19.21
N GLU A 201 -40.12 4.06 18.41
CA GLU A 201 -40.55 4.85 17.24
C GLU A 201 -41.23 4.00 16.17
N CYS A 202 -40.83 2.73 16.04
CA CYS A 202 -41.46 1.75 15.17
C CYS A 202 -42.72 1.09 15.77
N GLY A 203 -43.22 1.57 16.92
CA GLY A 203 -44.47 1.06 17.50
C GLY A 203 -44.31 -0.16 18.43
N GLY A 204 -43.08 -0.49 18.80
CA GLY A 204 -42.76 -1.61 19.71
C GLY A 204 -42.43 -2.91 18.99
N TRP A 205 -41.93 -3.89 19.75
CA TRP A 205 -41.57 -5.22 19.25
C TRP A 205 -42.73 -6.22 19.30
N ASP A 206 -43.63 -6.04 20.28
CA ASP A 206 -44.74 -6.94 20.61
C ASP A 206 -46.09 -6.42 20.11
N ALA A 207 -46.10 -5.63 19.03
CA ALA A 207 -47.31 -4.95 18.55
C ALA A 207 -48.45 -5.97 18.28
N PRO A 208 -49.54 -5.96 19.08
CA PRO A 208 -50.69 -6.82 18.82
C PRO A 208 -51.35 -6.40 17.49
N PRO A 209 -51.99 -7.34 16.78
CA PRO A 209 -52.69 -7.02 15.54
C PRO A 209 -53.69 -5.88 15.77
N GLY A 210 -53.52 -4.77 15.06
CA GLY A 210 -54.36 -3.57 15.17
C GLY A 210 -53.77 -2.40 15.96
N ARG A 211 -52.56 -2.50 16.51
CA ARG A 211 -51.80 -1.32 17.00
C ARG A 211 -50.84 -0.79 15.92
N GLY A 212 -51.10 0.43 15.47
CA GLY A 212 -50.18 1.20 14.61
C GLY A 212 -50.60 1.29 13.15
N ASP A 213 -50.24 2.39 12.48
CA ASP A 213 -50.37 2.55 11.03
C ASP A 213 -49.25 1.77 10.33
N LEU A 214 -49.62 0.72 9.60
CA LEU A 214 -48.66 -0.06 8.82
C LEU A 214 -47.88 0.82 7.83
N ASN A 215 -48.49 1.86 7.27
CA ASN A 215 -47.80 2.76 6.34
C ASN A 215 -46.74 3.58 7.06
N GLU A 216 -47.03 4.06 8.27
CA GLU A 216 -46.05 4.78 9.09
C GLU A 216 -44.89 3.86 9.49
N LEU A 217 -45.18 2.62 9.88
CA LEU A 217 -44.17 1.61 10.18
C LEU A 217 -43.27 1.37 8.97
N LEU A 218 -43.85 1.08 7.80
CA LEU A 218 -43.09 0.85 6.56
C LEU A 218 -42.28 2.09 6.16
N TYR A 219 -42.82 3.29 6.33
CA TYR A 219 -42.07 4.53 6.09
C TYR A 219 -40.87 4.66 7.03
N LYS A 220 -41.04 4.45 8.34
CA LYS A 220 -39.94 4.52 9.30
C LYS A 220 -38.89 3.46 9.03
N THR A 221 -39.28 2.19 8.92
CA THR A 221 -38.31 1.11 8.73
C THR A 221 -37.59 1.24 7.38
N GLN A 222 -38.31 1.41 6.29
CA GLN A 222 -37.71 1.40 4.95
C GLN A 222 -37.13 2.77 4.54
N GLY A 223 -37.83 3.86 4.86
CA GLY A 223 -37.48 5.21 4.43
C GLY A 223 -36.46 5.91 5.34
N VAL A 224 -36.55 5.70 6.66
CA VAL A 224 -35.65 6.33 7.63
C VAL A 224 -34.49 5.40 7.97
N TYR A 225 -34.79 4.15 8.33
CA TYR A 225 -33.79 3.19 8.81
C TYR A 225 -33.21 2.28 7.72
N SER A 226 -33.70 2.36 6.47
CA SER A 226 -33.27 1.53 5.35
C SER A 226 -33.37 0.02 5.59
N ALA A 227 -34.28 -0.41 6.48
CA ALA A 227 -34.57 -1.79 6.82
C ALA A 227 -35.81 -2.28 6.05
N ALA A 228 -35.60 -3.23 5.14
CA ALA A 228 -36.68 -3.89 4.40
C ALA A 228 -37.34 -4.98 5.27
N VAL A 229 -38.66 -4.95 5.39
CA VAL A 229 -39.42 -5.91 6.22
C VAL A 229 -40.28 -6.83 5.33
N LEU A 230 -41.24 -6.26 4.60
CA LEU A 230 -42.19 -7.02 3.76
C LEU A 230 -41.79 -7.10 2.29
N PHE A 231 -41.14 -6.07 1.79
CA PHE A 231 -40.61 -5.95 0.44
C PHE A 231 -39.49 -4.91 0.47
N SER A 232 -38.53 -4.99 -0.43
CA SER A 232 -37.50 -3.96 -0.59
C SER A 232 -37.92 -2.95 -1.64
N LEU A 233 -37.84 -1.67 -1.31
CA LEU A 233 -37.97 -0.55 -2.23
C LEU A 233 -36.58 -0.02 -2.54
N THR A 234 -36.19 -0.02 -3.82
CA THR A 234 -34.91 0.56 -4.25
C THR A 234 -35.10 1.43 -5.47
N VAL A 235 -34.35 2.52 -5.57
CA VAL A 235 -34.24 3.30 -6.81
C VAL A 235 -33.11 2.71 -7.64
N SER A 236 -33.40 2.31 -8.88
CA SER A 236 -32.44 1.65 -9.76
C SER A 236 -32.57 2.19 -11.18
N LEU A 237 -31.55 1.98 -12.02
CA LEU A 237 -31.62 2.33 -13.44
C LEU A 237 -32.73 1.53 -14.13
N ASP A 238 -33.43 2.18 -15.06
CA ASP A 238 -34.38 1.49 -15.93
C ASP A 238 -33.62 0.63 -16.94
N GLU A 239 -33.91 -0.67 -16.96
CA GLU A 239 -33.28 -1.64 -17.85
C GLU A 239 -33.58 -1.35 -19.33
N ARG A 240 -34.70 -0.68 -19.62
CA ARG A 240 -35.07 -0.26 -20.98
C ARG A 240 -34.49 1.11 -21.35
N ASN A 241 -34.08 1.92 -20.37
CA ASN A 241 -33.52 3.25 -20.59
C ASN A 241 -32.61 3.67 -19.42
N THR A 242 -31.31 3.42 -19.57
CA THR A 242 -30.31 3.70 -18.52
C THR A 242 -30.11 5.18 -18.20
N SER A 243 -30.74 6.11 -18.94
CA SER A 243 -30.77 7.54 -18.60
C SER A 243 -31.86 7.90 -17.58
N ARG A 244 -32.67 6.94 -17.15
CA ARG A 244 -33.77 7.15 -16.19
C ARG A 244 -33.64 6.21 -14.99
N TYR A 245 -34.21 6.65 -13.87
CA TYR A 245 -34.37 5.85 -12.67
C TYR A 245 -35.83 5.39 -12.52
N VAL A 246 -36.01 4.20 -11.97
CA VAL A 246 -37.31 3.62 -11.64
C VAL A 246 -37.30 3.08 -10.21
N ILE A 247 -38.46 3.10 -9.57
CA ILE A 247 -38.67 2.44 -8.29
C ILE A 247 -38.85 0.95 -8.56
N ARG A 248 -38.01 0.13 -7.94
CA ARG A 248 -38.08 -1.33 -8.00
C ARG A 248 -38.56 -1.88 -6.66
N VAL A 249 -39.65 -2.65 -6.71
CA VAL A 249 -40.19 -3.40 -5.59
C VAL A 249 -39.77 -4.86 -5.76
N ARG A 250 -39.17 -5.45 -4.73
CA ARG A 250 -38.80 -6.88 -4.71
C ARG A 250 -39.29 -7.53 -3.42
N ALA A 251 -39.62 -8.82 -3.48
CA ALA A 251 -39.79 -9.62 -2.28
C ALA A 251 -38.49 -9.61 -1.45
N PRO A 252 -38.56 -9.67 -0.12
CA PRO A 252 -37.39 -9.83 0.73
C PRO A 252 -36.75 -11.18 0.40
N CYS A 253 -35.43 -11.26 0.44
CA CYS A 253 -34.76 -12.55 0.29
C CYS A 253 -35.25 -13.49 1.39
N PRO A 254 -35.61 -14.75 1.08
CA PRO A 254 -35.86 -15.76 2.09
C PRO A 254 -34.63 -16.01 2.98
#